data_AF-A0A2H3T7I2-F1
#
_entry.id   AF-A0A2H3T7I2-F1
#
_cell.length_a   1.000
_cell.length_b   1.000
_cell.length_c   1.000
_cell.angle_alpha   90.00
_cell.angle_beta   90.00
_cell.angle_gamma   90.00
#
_symmetry.space_group_name_H-M   'P 1'
#
loop_
_entity.id
_entity.type
_entity.pdbx_description
1 polymer ?
#
loop_
_entity_poly.entity_id
_entity_poly.type
_entity_poly.pdbx_seq_one_letter_code
_entity_poly.pdbx_strand_id
1 'polypeptide(L)'
;MTANGEGRGSSGLLGRLPAEVLNQVFYQLHNIDLKTLRQTCTYIKDVTHLRLNRLFLSPNFRDIEVFRAVADHETFRLQVTEIIYDDARFDLAYEMEWPSWYDQEDDIGEVTGVPEWYRHVYRQNRGMIRRYKPHHSQVKEAFEHLLSPAEAFKHFKKLWQE
;
A
#
# COMPACT_ATOMS: atom_id res chain seq x y z
N MET A 1 3.59 53.07 5.23
CA MET A 1 2.87 51.96 4.55
C MET A 1 3.40 50.66 5.11
N THR A 2 2.85 50.21 6.23
CA THR A 2 3.11 48.88 6.80
C THR A 2 1.99 47.97 6.32
N ALA A 3 2.32 47.02 5.45
CA ALA A 3 1.39 46.02 4.97
C ALA A 3 1.02 45.10 6.13
N ASN A 4 -0.23 45.20 6.58
CA ASN A 4 -0.83 44.32 7.57
C ASN A 4 -0.87 42.89 7.01
N GLY A 5 -0.27 41.97 7.76
CA GLY A 5 -0.44 40.53 7.58
C GLY A 5 -1.82 40.10 8.06
N GLU A 6 -2.85 40.34 7.24
CA GLU A 6 -4.18 39.78 7.41
C GLU A 6 -4.28 38.45 6.66
N GLY A 7 -3.97 37.38 7.38
CA GLY A 7 -4.06 36.02 6.86
C GLY A 7 -4.05 34.96 7.95
N ARG A 8 -4.49 35.29 9.17
CA ARG A 8 -4.71 34.29 10.23
C ARG A 8 -6.20 34.04 10.33
N GLY A 9 -6.67 33.19 9.41
CA GLY A 9 -8.04 32.70 9.40
C GLY A 9 -8.44 32.25 10.81
N SER A 10 -9.60 32.72 11.22
CA SER A 10 -10.23 32.51 12.51
C SER A 10 -10.16 31.04 12.93
N SER A 11 -9.11 30.67 13.65
CA SER A 11 -9.06 29.39 14.34
C SER A 11 -10.18 29.44 15.38
N GLY A 12 -11.27 28.72 15.11
CA GLY A 12 -12.44 28.67 15.98
C GLY A 12 -12.06 28.27 17.42
N LEU A 13 -13.03 28.28 18.34
CA LEU A 13 -12.82 28.07 19.78
C LEU A 13 -11.83 26.94 20.12
N LEU A 14 -11.84 25.84 19.35
CA LEU A 14 -10.95 24.69 19.50
C LEU A 14 -9.46 25.01 19.25
N GLY A 15 -9.12 25.89 18.32
CA GLY A 15 -7.73 26.28 18.04
C GLY A 15 -7.13 27.20 19.11
N ARG A 16 -7.90 27.60 20.12
CA ARG A 16 -7.44 28.37 21.28
C ARG A 16 -7.21 27.51 22.52
N LEU A 17 -7.57 26.22 22.47
CA LEU A 17 -7.36 25.31 23.59
C LEU A 17 -5.90 24.80 23.60
N PRO A 18 -5.30 24.59 24.79
CA PRO A 18 -4.01 23.91 24.89
C PRO A 18 -4.06 22.50 24.27
N ALA A 19 -2.94 22.07 23.70
CA ALA A 19 -2.85 20.77 23.03
C ALA A 19 -3.17 19.60 23.96
N GLU A 20 -2.83 19.71 25.25
CA GLU A 20 -3.10 18.73 26.28
C GLU A 20 -4.60 18.51 26.48
N VAL A 21 -5.37 19.61 26.48
CA VAL A 21 -6.84 19.56 26.62
C VAL A 21 -7.46 18.92 25.38
N LEU A 22 -7.01 19.32 24.19
CA LEU A 22 -7.46 18.72 22.94
C LEU A 22 -7.14 17.22 22.89
N ASN A 23 -5.94 16.82 23.29
CA ASN A 23 -5.53 15.42 23.34
C ASN A 23 -6.38 14.59 24.32
N GLN A 24 -6.74 15.14 25.48
CA GLN A 24 -7.66 14.46 26.40
C GLN A 24 -9.05 14.24 25.79
N VAL A 25 -9.57 15.24 25.07
CA VAL A 25 -10.84 15.11 24.35
C VAL A 25 -10.73 14.05 23.26
N PHE A 26 -9.69 14.11 22.42
CA PHE A 26 -9.46 13.15 21.34
C PHE A 26 -9.26 11.73 21.86
N TYR A 27 -8.66 11.57 23.04
CA TYR A 27 -8.47 10.27 23.64
C TYR A 27 -9.79 9.57 23.98
N GLN A 28 -10.88 10.31 24.21
CA GLN A 28 -12.19 9.73 24.47
C GLN A 28 -12.95 9.32 23.19
N LEU A 29 -12.47 9.73 22.01
CA LEU A 29 -13.16 9.48 20.75
C LEU A 29 -12.79 8.13 20.15
N HIS A 30 -13.74 7.52 19.42
CA HIS A 30 -13.43 6.35 18.61
C HIS A 30 -12.63 6.74 17.37
N ASN A 31 -11.90 5.78 16.80
CA ASN A 31 -11.04 6.05 15.64
C ASN A 31 -11.84 6.54 14.42
N ILE A 32 -13.12 6.17 14.29
CA ILE A 32 -14.01 6.69 13.25
C ILE A 32 -14.26 8.19 13.41
N ASP A 33 -14.53 8.64 14.63
CA ASP A 33 -14.75 10.05 14.94
C ASP A 33 -13.48 10.86 14.76
N LEU A 34 -12.32 10.31 15.14
CA LEU A 34 -11.01 10.94 14.90
C LEU A 34 -10.76 11.13 13.39
N LYS A 35 -11.10 10.15 12.55
CA LYS A 35 -10.99 10.27 11.10
C LYS A 35 -11.90 11.37 10.56
N THR A 36 -13.15 11.43 11.01
CA THR A 36 -14.10 12.49 10.63
C THR A 36 -13.59 13.87 11.07
N LEU A 37 -13.09 13.98 12.30
CA LEU A 37 -12.61 15.22 12.87
C LEU A 37 -11.42 15.78 12.08
N ARG A 38 -10.48 14.92 11.64
CA ARG A 38 -9.35 15.30 10.79
C ARG A 38 -9.75 15.89 9.42
N GLN A 39 -10.99 15.66 8.96
CA GLN A 39 -11.49 16.24 7.71
C GLN A 39 -12.01 17.67 7.88
N THR A 40 -12.23 18.14 9.11
CA THR A 40 -12.86 19.45 9.37
C THR A 40 -11.93 20.64 9.11
N CYS A 41 -10.66 20.56 9.53
CA CYS A 41 -9.65 21.59 9.24
C CYS A 41 -8.22 21.06 9.38
N THR A 42 -7.27 21.78 8.80
CA THR A 42 -5.84 21.43 8.80
C THR A 42 -5.24 21.41 10.21
N TYR A 43 -5.59 22.38 11.07
CA TYR A 43 -5.10 22.40 12.44
C TYR A 43 -5.46 21.11 13.18
N ILE A 44 -6.73 20.72 13.16
CA ILE A 44 -7.21 19.51 13.84
C ILE A 44 -6.63 18.25 13.17
N LYS A 45 -6.47 18.24 11.85
CA LYS A 45 -5.75 17.18 11.15
C LYS A 45 -4.33 16.97 11.70
N ASP A 46 -3.63 18.04 12.03
CA ASP A 46 -2.23 17.96 12.45
C ASP A 46 -2.09 17.57 13.93
N VAL A 47 -3.02 17.99 14.80
CA VAL A 47 -2.98 17.65 16.24
C VAL A 47 -3.67 16.33 16.60
N THR A 48 -4.46 15.73 15.70
CA THR A 48 -5.20 14.50 15.99
C THR A 48 -4.39 13.26 15.62
N HIS A 49 -4.07 12.40 16.59
CA HIS A 49 -3.40 11.12 16.33
C HIS A 49 -4.40 10.00 16.05
N LEU A 50 -4.25 9.31 14.92
CA LEU A 50 -5.04 8.13 14.59
C LEU A 50 -4.58 6.90 15.38
N ARG A 51 -5.50 5.97 15.60
CA ARG A 51 -5.23 4.65 16.20
C ARG A 51 -5.24 3.58 15.12
N LEU A 52 -4.06 3.18 14.65
CA LEU A 52 -3.91 2.27 13.50
C LEU A 52 -3.62 0.83 13.95
N ASN A 53 -4.59 0.20 14.64
CA ASN A 53 -4.39 -1.16 15.16
C ASN A 53 -4.40 -2.24 14.07
N ARG A 54 -5.15 -1.98 12.99
CA ARG A 54 -5.31 -2.88 11.84
C ARG A 54 -4.91 -2.17 10.56
N LEU A 55 -4.10 -2.84 9.74
CA LEU A 55 -3.80 -2.42 8.37
C LEU A 55 -4.34 -3.44 7.38
N PHE A 56 -4.91 -2.95 6.29
CA PHE A 56 -5.31 -3.77 5.15
C PHE A 56 -4.23 -3.65 4.09
N LEU A 57 -3.81 -4.80 3.54
CA LEU A 57 -2.80 -4.88 2.51
C LEU A 57 -3.34 -5.73 1.37
N SER A 58 -3.32 -5.20 0.15
CA SER A 58 -3.64 -5.94 -1.07
C SER A 58 -2.49 -5.82 -2.06
N PRO A 59 -2.54 -6.52 -3.21
CA PRO A 59 -1.60 -6.31 -4.31
C PRO A 59 -1.68 -4.91 -4.96
N ASN A 60 -2.61 -4.04 -4.54
CA ASN A 60 -2.68 -2.67 -5.01
C ASN A 60 -1.45 -1.86 -4.57
N PHE A 61 -0.77 -1.23 -5.53
CA PHE A 61 0.38 -0.37 -5.25
C PHE A 61 0.07 0.71 -4.22
N ARG A 62 -1.14 1.26 -4.22
CA ARG A 62 -1.54 2.26 -3.24
C ARG A 62 -1.56 1.71 -1.82
N ASP A 63 -2.03 0.48 -1.66
CA ASP A 63 -2.07 -0.18 -0.35
C ASP A 63 -0.65 -0.53 0.10
N ILE A 64 0.23 -0.94 -0.81
CA ILE A 64 1.66 -1.16 -0.54
C ILE A 64 2.36 0.15 -0.13
N GLU A 65 2.10 1.26 -0.82
CA GLU A 65 2.62 2.59 -0.46
C GLU A 65 2.18 3.01 0.93
N VAL A 66 0.89 2.88 1.24
CA VAL A 66 0.34 3.21 2.56
C VAL A 66 0.94 2.32 3.63
N PHE A 67 1.05 1.02 3.37
CA PHE A 67 1.67 0.07 4.29
C PHE A 67 3.12 0.46 4.60
N ARG A 68 3.93 0.77 3.58
CA ARG A 68 5.30 1.25 3.76
C ARG A 68 5.35 2.55 4.56
N ALA A 69 4.51 3.52 4.23
CA ALA A 69 4.44 4.79 4.95
C ALA A 69 4.11 4.61 6.44
N VAL A 70 3.28 3.63 6.79
CA VAL A 70 2.99 3.29 8.20
C VAL A 70 4.15 2.55 8.86
N ALA A 71 4.76 1.60 8.17
CA ALA A 71 5.90 0.81 8.67
C ALA A 71 7.13 1.68 8.95
N ASP A 72 7.38 2.70 8.12
CA ASP A 72 8.49 3.64 8.25
C ASP A 72 8.23 4.73 9.30
N HIS A 73 6.99 4.89 9.77
CA HIS A 73 6.62 5.95 10.72
C HIS A 73 6.90 5.54 12.17
N GLU A 74 7.68 6.36 12.90
CA GLU A 74 8.15 6.06 14.26
C GLU A 74 7.05 5.66 15.24
N THR A 75 5.95 6.41 15.26
CA THR A 75 4.81 6.16 16.17
C THR A 75 3.82 5.12 15.64
N PHE A 76 3.41 5.19 14.37
CA PHE A 76 2.32 4.34 13.87
C PHE A 76 2.71 2.88 13.72
N ARG A 77 3.96 2.57 13.36
CA ARG A 77 4.44 1.18 13.26
C ARG A 77 4.28 0.39 14.57
N LEU A 78 4.34 1.08 15.72
CA LEU A 78 4.21 0.47 17.04
C LEU A 78 2.76 0.21 17.45
N GLN A 79 1.79 0.82 16.76
CA GLN A 79 0.37 0.66 17.07
C GLN A 79 -0.28 -0.50 16.32
N VAL A 80 0.30 -0.90 15.19
CA VAL A 80 -0.25 -1.96 14.34
C VAL A 80 -0.10 -3.31 15.06
N THR A 81 -1.22 -3.96 15.33
CA THR A 81 -1.27 -5.28 15.97
C THR A 81 -1.69 -6.38 14.99
N GLU A 82 -2.26 -6.02 13.85
CA GLU A 82 -2.82 -6.96 12.89
C GLU A 82 -2.69 -6.41 11.45
N ILE A 83 -2.21 -7.25 10.53
CA ILE A 83 -2.19 -6.98 9.09
C ILE A 83 -3.16 -7.95 8.44
N ILE A 84 -4.19 -7.41 7.79
CA ILE A 84 -5.20 -8.16 7.06
C ILE A 84 -4.80 -8.15 5.59
N TYR A 85 -4.42 -9.31 5.07
CA TYR A 85 -4.16 -9.46 3.65
C TYR A 85 -5.48 -9.66 2.90
N ASP A 86 -5.81 -8.69 2.04
CA ASP A 86 -6.96 -8.74 1.16
C ASP A 86 -6.52 -9.34 -0.20
N ASP A 87 -6.90 -10.59 -0.47
CA ASP A 87 -6.69 -11.26 -1.78
C ASP A 87 -7.68 -10.74 -2.83
N ALA A 88 -8.03 -9.45 -2.78
CA ALA A 88 -8.73 -8.76 -3.84
C ALA A 88 -7.85 -8.80 -5.10
N ARG A 89 -8.07 -9.83 -5.91
CA ARG A 89 -7.44 -9.97 -7.22
C ARG A 89 -7.93 -8.81 -8.06
N PHE A 90 -6.99 -8.08 -8.67
CA PHE A 90 -7.33 -7.12 -9.72
C PHE A 90 -8.08 -7.89 -10.80
N ASP A 91 -9.39 -7.71 -10.86
CA ASP A 91 -10.22 -8.31 -11.89
C ASP A 91 -9.95 -7.52 -13.18
N LEU A 92 -8.88 -7.90 -13.87
CA LEU A 92 -8.51 -7.38 -15.19
C LEU A 92 -9.56 -7.68 -16.27
N ALA A 93 -10.64 -8.38 -15.91
CA ALA A 93 -11.72 -8.75 -16.79
C ALA A 93 -12.35 -7.56 -17.54
N TYR A 94 -12.19 -6.30 -17.07
CA TYR A 94 -12.73 -5.13 -17.76
C TYR A 94 -11.79 -4.43 -18.76
N GLU A 95 -10.50 -4.78 -18.81
CA GLU A 95 -9.57 -4.29 -19.86
C GLU A 95 -9.01 -5.41 -20.75
N MET A 96 -9.27 -6.67 -20.42
CA MET A 96 -8.68 -7.80 -21.13
C MET A 96 -9.62 -8.34 -22.21
N GLU A 97 -9.67 -7.64 -23.36
CA GLU A 97 -9.93 -8.34 -24.62
C GLU A 97 -8.72 -9.26 -24.84
N TRP A 98 -8.83 -10.52 -24.39
CA TRP A 98 -7.77 -11.52 -24.43
C TRP A 98 -7.30 -11.71 -25.89
N PRO A 99 -6.11 -11.23 -26.30
CA PRO A 99 -5.65 -11.48 -27.66
C PRO A 99 -5.29 -12.96 -27.78
N SER A 100 -5.70 -13.62 -28.86
CA SER A 100 -5.56 -15.07 -29.10
C SER A 100 -4.13 -15.62 -29.19
N TRP A 101 -3.11 -14.87 -28.74
CA TRP A 101 -1.70 -15.26 -28.77
C TRP A 101 -1.26 -16.10 -27.55
N TYR A 102 -2.21 -16.68 -26.80
CA TYR A 102 -1.94 -17.46 -25.57
C TYR A 102 -1.24 -18.81 -25.78
N ASP A 103 -0.98 -19.20 -27.02
CA ASP A 103 -0.28 -20.46 -27.36
C ASP A 103 1.17 -20.27 -27.80
N GLN A 104 1.72 -19.06 -27.72
CA GLN A 104 3.15 -18.89 -27.99
C GLN A 104 3.91 -19.27 -26.72
N GLU A 105 4.57 -20.44 -26.75
CA GLU A 105 5.53 -20.89 -25.73
C GLU A 105 6.64 -19.86 -25.56
N ASP A 106 6.39 -18.84 -24.75
CA ASP A 106 7.42 -17.94 -24.28
C ASP A 106 8.40 -18.80 -23.46
N ASP A 107 9.65 -18.86 -23.92
CA ASP A 107 10.74 -19.42 -23.13
C ASP A 107 10.77 -18.69 -21.77
N ILE A 108 10.33 -19.42 -20.74
CA ILE A 108 10.29 -18.93 -19.36
C ILE A 108 11.58 -19.26 -18.63
N GLY A 109 12.59 -19.82 -19.31
CA GLY A 109 13.87 -20.21 -18.73
C GLY A 109 13.80 -21.56 -18.03
N GLU A 110 14.71 -21.80 -17.07
CA GLU A 110 14.85 -23.09 -16.40
C GLU A 110 13.64 -23.44 -15.52
N VAL A 111 13.01 -24.59 -15.82
CA VAL A 111 11.81 -25.09 -15.12
C VAL A 111 12.04 -26.43 -14.41
N THR A 112 13.28 -26.89 -14.34
CA THR A 112 13.65 -28.17 -13.69
C THR A 112 13.23 -28.16 -12.22
N GLY A 113 12.43 -29.15 -11.80
CA GLY A 113 11.95 -29.27 -10.42
C GLY A 113 10.82 -28.30 -10.02
N VAL A 114 10.26 -27.56 -10.99
CA VAL A 114 9.13 -26.64 -10.79
C VAL A 114 7.80 -27.31 -11.19
N PRO A 115 6.81 -27.42 -10.30
CA PRO A 115 5.48 -27.94 -10.61
C PRO A 115 4.75 -27.11 -11.67
N GLU A 116 3.92 -27.76 -12.48
CA GLU A 116 3.13 -27.13 -13.54
C GLU A 116 2.26 -25.96 -13.05
N TRP A 117 1.60 -26.11 -11.89
CA TRP A 117 0.79 -25.03 -11.31
C TRP A 117 1.62 -23.77 -11.04
N TYR A 118 2.87 -23.93 -10.61
CA TYR A 118 3.76 -22.79 -10.34
C TYR A 118 4.27 -22.17 -11.64
N ARG A 119 4.54 -22.97 -12.67
CA ARG A 119 4.87 -22.47 -14.02
C ARG A 119 3.74 -21.61 -14.57
N HIS A 120 2.48 -22.02 -14.37
CA HIS A 120 1.31 -21.26 -14.79
C HIS A 120 1.21 -19.91 -14.07
N VAL A 121 1.32 -19.90 -12.73
CA VAL A 121 1.32 -18.67 -11.92
C VAL A 121 2.48 -17.75 -12.30
N TYR A 122 3.68 -18.32 -12.50
CA TYR A 122 4.86 -17.56 -12.92
C TYR A 122 4.66 -16.89 -14.28
N ARG A 123 4.10 -17.59 -15.27
CA ARG A 123 3.76 -17.03 -16.59
C ARG A 123 2.77 -15.87 -16.47
N GLN A 124 1.70 -16.06 -15.69
CA GLN A 124 0.70 -15.01 -15.47
C GLN A 124 1.34 -13.76 -14.85
N ASN A 125 2.11 -13.93 -13.78
CA ASN A 125 2.79 -12.82 -13.10
C ASN A 125 3.77 -12.09 -14.03
N ARG A 126 4.58 -12.83 -14.81
CA ARG A 126 5.50 -12.25 -15.81
C ARG A 126 4.76 -11.45 -16.88
N GLY A 127 3.62 -11.97 -17.36
CA GLY A 127 2.74 -11.27 -18.29
C GLY A 127 2.17 -9.98 -17.72
N MET A 128 1.73 -10.01 -16.46
CA MET A 128 1.22 -8.83 -15.73
C MET A 128 2.29 -7.74 -15.62
N ILE A 129 3.50 -8.12 -15.21
CA ILE A 129 4.64 -7.19 -15.06
C ILE A 129 5.00 -6.55 -16.41
N ARG A 130 5.07 -7.32 -17.49
CA ARG A 130 5.37 -6.82 -18.84
C ARG A 130 4.33 -5.82 -19.35
N ARG A 131 3.05 -6.03 -19.01
CA ARG A 131 1.95 -5.13 -19.39
C ARG A 131 1.85 -3.89 -18.51
N TYR A 132 2.57 -3.86 -17.39
CA TYR A 132 2.51 -2.75 -16.45
C TYR A 132 3.14 -1.47 -17.04
N LYS A 133 2.37 -0.39 -17.12
CA LYS A 133 2.86 0.90 -17.67
C LYS A 133 3.85 1.59 -16.71
N PRO A 134 4.88 2.28 -17.24
CA PRO A 134 6.08 2.70 -16.52
C PRO A 134 5.91 3.98 -15.69
N HIS A 135 4.89 4.07 -14.84
CA HIS A 135 4.78 5.22 -13.90
C HIS A 135 5.70 5.05 -12.68
N HIS A 136 6.25 3.85 -12.46
CA HIS A 136 7.20 3.55 -11.38
C HIS A 136 8.45 2.86 -11.96
N SER A 137 9.50 3.63 -12.24
CA SER A 137 10.78 3.14 -12.79
C SER A 137 11.43 2.05 -11.94
N GLN A 138 11.25 2.11 -10.62
CA GLN A 138 11.78 1.14 -9.65
C GLN A 138 11.19 -0.26 -9.83
N VAL A 139 9.92 -0.36 -10.22
CA VAL A 139 9.27 -1.64 -10.49
C VAL A 139 9.87 -2.26 -11.75
N LYS A 140 10.09 -1.44 -12.78
CA LYS A 140 10.73 -1.90 -14.02
C LYS A 140 12.17 -2.39 -13.77
N GLU A 141 12.98 -1.63 -13.04
CA GLU A 141 14.36 -1.98 -12.68
C GLU A 141 14.45 -3.28 -11.86
N ALA A 142 13.57 -3.45 -10.86
CA ALA A 142 13.50 -4.68 -10.07
C ALA A 142 13.16 -5.92 -10.91
N PHE A 143 12.52 -5.74 -12.06
CA PHE A 143 12.15 -6.81 -12.99
C PHE A 143 13.05 -6.90 -14.24
N GLU A 144 14.11 -6.10 -14.36
CA GLU A 144 15.15 -6.28 -15.39
C GLU A 144 16.00 -7.53 -15.10
N HIS A 145 16.08 -7.95 -13.84
CA HIS A 145 16.78 -9.16 -13.39
C HIS A 145 15.80 -10.23 -12.87
N LEU A 146 14.81 -10.60 -13.68
CA LEU A 146 13.88 -11.67 -13.35
C LEU A 146 14.63 -13.00 -13.12
N LEU A 147 14.42 -13.59 -11.93
CA LEU A 147 14.89 -14.94 -11.60
C LEU A 147 14.26 -15.97 -12.55
N SER A 148 14.95 -17.08 -12.77
CA SER A 148 14.33 -18.22 -13.46
C SER A 148 13.15 -18.80 -12.62
N PRO A 149 12.20 -19.50 -13.25
CA PRO A 149 11.13 -20.20 -12.53
C PRO A 149 11.67 -21.14 -11.45
N ALA A 150 12.77 -21.83 -11.73
CA ALA A 150 13.44 -22.72 -10.78
C ALA A 150 13.98 -21.98 -9.55
N GLU A 151 14.62 -20.82 -9.74
CA GLU A 151 15.12 -19.99 -8.64
C GLU A 151 13.99 -19.35 -7.83
N ALA A 152 13.02 -18.75 -8.51
CA ALA A 152 11.84 -18.17 -7.87
C ALA A 152 11.09 -19.21 -7.03
N PHE A 153 10.97 -20.45 -7.53
CA PHE A 153 10.31 -21.54 -6.82
C PHE A 153 11.08 -21.99 -5.57
N LYS A 154 12.42 -21.94 -5.58
CA LYS A 154 13.23 -22.19 -4.37
C LYS A 154 12.92 -21.17 -3.27
N HIS A 155 12.80 -19.88 -3.63
CA HIS A 155 12.42 -18.84 -2.68
C HIS A 155 11.01 -19.03 -2.15
N PHE A 156 10.05 -19.36 -3.03
CA PHE A 156 8.68 -19.69 -2.62
C PHE A 156 8.65 -20.84 -1.61
N LYS A 157 9.39 -21.93 -1.85
CA LYS A 157 9.47 -23.05 -0.90
C LYS A 157 10.03 -22.64 0.45
N LYS A 158 11.06 -21.79 0.46
CA LYS A 158 11.66 -21.29 1.71
C LYS A 158 10.63 -20.50 2.53
N LEU A 159 9.90 -19.59 1.88
CA LEU A 159 8.85 -18.79 2.53
C LEU A 159 7.66 -19.62 3.01
N TRP A 160 7.39 -20.78 2.38
CA TRP A 160 6.29 -21.66 2.75
C TRP A 160 6.64 -22.61 3.93
N GLN A 161 7.93 -22.75 4.25
CA GLN A 161 8.42 -23.65 5.31
C GLN A 161 8.80 -22.91 6.60
N GLU A 162 8.80 -21.58 6.59
CA GLU A 162 8.93 -20.71 7.77
C GLU A 162 7.54 -20.36 8.34
#